data_AF-A0A9D3NAG5-F1
#
_entry.id   AF-A0A9D3NAG5-F1
#
_cell.length_a   1.000
_cell.length_b   1.000
_cell.length_c   1.000
_cell.angle_alpha   90.00
_cell.angle_beta   90.00
_cell.angle_gamma   90.00
#
_symmetry.space_group_name_H-M   'P 1'
#
loop_
_entity.id
_entity.type
_entity.pdbx_description
1 polymer ?
#
loop_
_entity_poly.entity_id
_entity_poly.type
_entity_poly.pdbx_seq_one_letter_code
_entity_poly.pdbx_strand_id
1 'polypeptide(L)'
;MITPLRLFLTFLSFLLLHYSSVIMGNSGSNSLSDSDSTWEGEECCEVMAKVSMQLPWSAQRDANAARDMQNYRYMWRITQSDDVPDDELDNDKVWPNLQFYQNKIPFSPDGICIDEFHLHWFGDYDKLEHVHCYIQWLFPTHEKAVNTFDELSPEVFKLFCRDKEVMKRLLTSYKLMLDFYGIELISEETGEVKRAVNWKERFANLNRNSHNNHRITRILKSMGLMGFPHYQAPLVQFFLVETLVTGTLPQVKQSALDYFIFAVVDKAKRRELIKFALLYFEPKEKFVWCPKEIKNQFLKEVKQAQEECLGNAK
;
A
#
# COMPACT_ATOMS: atom_id res chain seq x y z
N MET A 1 -30.08 -9.41 -10.68
CA MET A 1 -29.41 -8.09 -10.71
C MET A 1 -27.91 -8.32 -10.60
N ILE A 2 -27.19 -8.21 -11.72
CA ILE A 2 -25.73 -8.32 -11.73
C ILE A 2 -25.21 -6.98 -11.21
N THR A 3 -24.45 -6.98 -10.11
CA THR A 3 -23.88 -5.76 -9.56
C THR A 3 -22.93 -5.11 -10.59
N PRO A 4 -22.85 -3.77 -10.67
CA PRO A 4 -21.94 -3.07 -11.59
C PRO A 4 -20.48 -3.55 -11.46
N LEU A 5 -20.10 -4.03 -10.27
CA LEU A 5 -18.81 -4.62 -9.96
C LEU A 5 -18.49 -5.89 -10.77
N ARG A 6 -19.50 -6.72 -11.07
CA ARG A 6 -19.31 -8.02 -11.75
C ARG A 6 -19.18 -7.87 -13.27
N LEU A 7 -19.88 -6.91 -13.87
CA LEU A 7 -19.74 -6.52 -15.29
C LEU A 7 -18.40 -5.81 -15.56
N PHE A 8 -17.84 -5.18 -14.54
CA PHE A 8 -16.58 -4.44 -14.66
C PHE A 8 -15.34 -5.30 -14.45
N LEU A 9 -15.39 -6.29 -13.53
CA LEU A 9 -14.33 -7.30 -13.38
C LEU A 9 -14.09 -8.08 -14.69
N THR A 10 -15.16 -8.38 -15.44
CA THR A 10 -15.06 -9.00 -16.78
C THR A 10 -14.44 -8.08 -17.83
N PHE A 11 -14.62 -6.76 -17.70
CA PHE A 11 -14.08 -5.77 -18.63
C PHE A 11 -12.58 -5.53 -18.40
N LEU A 12 -12.14 -5.49 -17.14
CA LEU A 12 -10.72 -5.34 -16.79
C LEU A 12 -9.90 -6.58 -17.15
N SER A 13 -10.46 -7.78 -17.01
CA SER A 13 -9.81 -9.03 -17.44
C SER A 13 -9.57 -9.09 -18.95
N PHE A 14 -10.39 -8.40 -19.75
CA PHE A 14 -10.26 -8.36 -21.20
C PHE A 14 -9.09 -7.46 -21.66
N LEU A 15 -8.84 -6.35 -20.96
CA LEU A 15 -7.75 -5.41 -21.27
C LEU A 15 -6.35 -5.92 -20.88
N LEU A 16 -6.24 -6.90 -19.98
CA LEU A 16 -4.95 -7.41 -19.49
C LEU A 16 -4.35 -8.55 -20.35
N LEU A 17 -5.13 -9.16 -21.25
CA LEU A 17 -4.72 -10.35 -22.02
C LEU A 17 -4.05 -10.04 -23.37
N HIS A 18 -3.99 -8.77 -23.78
CA HIS A 18 -3.36 -8.36 -25.03
C HIS A 18 -2.35 -7.27 -24.74
N TYR A 19 -1.06 -7.61 -24.64
CA TYR A 19 0.02 -6.96 -25.40
C TYR A 19 1.40 -7.54 -25.05
N SER A 20 2.22 -7.75 -26.08
CA SER A 20 3.66 -8.04 -26.03
C SER A 20 4.34 -7.39 -27.24
N SER A 21 5.44 -6.67 -26.97
CA SER A 21 6.56 -6.28 -27.85
C SER A 21 6.37 -5.19 -28.92
N VAL A 22 7.29 -4.20 -28.95
CA VAL A 22 8.31 -3.92 -30.00
C VAL A 22 9.19 -2.69 -29.60
N ILE A 23 10.47 -2.72 -30.00
CA ILE A 23 11.64 -1.91 -29.55
C ILE A 23 12.04 -0.80 -30.55
N MET A 24 12.57 0.37 -30.10
CA MET A 24 13.88 0.99 -30.50
C MET A 24 14.10 2.47 -30.06
N GLY A 25 15.03 2.72 -29.14
CA GLY A 25 16.25 3.53 -29.33
C GLY A 25 16.38 4.93 -28.68
N ASN A 26 17.20 4.97 -27.61
CA ASN A 26 18.25 5.96 -27.27
C ASN A 26 17.97 7.22 -26.39
N SER A 27 19.06 7.62 -25.71
CA SER A 27 19.24 8.27 -24.40
C SER A 27 19.07 9.80 -24.24
N GLY A 28 18.72 10.25 -23.01
CA GLY A 28 18.96 11.61 -22.51
C GLY A 28 18.36 11.91 -21.11
N SER A 29 19.09 12.66 -20.28
CA SER A 29 19.07 12.86 -18.80
C SER A 29 17.82 13.39 -18.06
N ASN A 30 17.60 12.91 -16.81
CA ASN A 30 16.45 13.15 -15.90
C ASN A 30 16.60 14.32 -14.90
N SER A 31 15.47 14.96 -14.52
CA SER A 31 15.33 15.81 -13.33
C SER A 31 14.26 15.28 -12.36
N LEU A 32 14.49 15.49 -11.06
CA LEU A 32 13.97 14.73 -9.91
C LEU A 32 12.48 14.91 -9.51
N SER A 33 11.65 15.66 -10.24
CA SER A 33 10.24 15.87 -9.83
C SER A 33 9.22 14.94 -10.50
N ASP A 34 9.60 14.24 -11.58
CA ASP A 34 8.67 13.47 -12.41
C ASP A 34 8.89 11.94 -12.39
N SER A 35 9.89 11.45 -11.66
CA SER A 35 10.28 10.03 -11.70
C SER A 35 9.89 9.29 -10.42
N ASP A 36 8.61 8.92 -10.33
CA ASP A 36 8.21 7.82 -9.46
C ASP A 36 8.63 6.50 -10.13
N SER A 37 9.44 5.71 -9.44
CA SER A 37 9.95 4.40 -9.92
C SER A 37 8.88 3.39 -10.34
N THR A 38 7.60 3.70 -10.08
CA THR A 38 6.44 3.01 -10.66
C THR A 38 6.53 2.78 -12.16
N TRP A 39 7.21 3.65 -12.92
CA TRP A 39 7.30 3.54 -14.38
C TRP A 39 8.72 3.21 -14.89
N GLU A 40 9.71 2.99 -14.02
CA GLU A 40 11.12 2.74 -14.39
C GLU A 40 11.41 1.25 -14.68
N GLY A 41 11.88 0.90 -15.89
CA GLY A 41 12.52 -0.41 -16.14
C GLY A 41 11.74 -1.49 -16.91
N GLU A 42 10.73 -1.12 -17.72
CA GLU A 42 10.19 -1.95 -18.82
C GLU A 42 9.15 -1.10 -19.60
N GLU A 43 9.26 -1.09 -20.93
CA GLU A 43 8.43 -0.42 -21.98
C GLU A 43 8.06 1.08 -21.85
N CYS A 44 8.09 1.71 -20.66
CA CYS A 44 7.79 3.16 -20.54
C CYS A 44 9.00 4.09 -20.70
N CYS A 45 10.22 3.56 -20.72
CA CYS A 45 11.44 4.39 -20.66
C CYS A 45 11.71 5.23 -21.92
N GLU A 46 11.13 4.92 -23.07
CA GLU A 46 11.30 5.76 -24.29
C GLU A 46 10.40 7.00 -24.29
N VAL A 47 9.29 6.99 -23.57
CA VAL A 47 8.32 8.11 -23.58
C VAL A 47 8.73 9.25 -22.64
N MET A 48 9.55 8.95 -21.63
CA MET A 48 9.90 9.88 -20.53
C MET A 48 11.01 10.88 -20.86
N ALA A 49 11.68 10.78 -22.03
CA ALA A 49 12.86 11.59 -22.36
C ALA A 49 12.58 13.08 -22.66
N LYS A 50 11.32 13.51 -22.60
CA LYS A 50 10.94 14.91 -22.78
C LYS A 50 9.84 15.26 -21.79
N VAL A 51 10.13 16.13 -20.82
CA VAL A 51 9.36 17.34 -20.52
C VAL A 51 9.92 17.97 -19.23
N SER A 52 10.29 19.25 -19.36
CA SER A 52 10.33 20.21 -18.26
C SER A 52 9.17 21.15 -18.51
N MET A 53 8.14 21.15 -17.65
CA MET A 53 7.15 22.24 -17.57
C MET A 53 6.53 22.32 -16.17
N GLN A 54 6.63 23.51 -15.57
CA GLN A 54 6.10 23.84 -14.25
C GLN A 54 4.56 23.83 -14.26
N LEU A 55 3.96 23.00 -13.39
CA LEU A 55 2.52 22.99 -13.12
C LEU A 55 2.13 24.07 -12.09
N PRO A 56 0.91 24.64 -12.16
CA PRO A 56 0.39 25.57 -11.16
C PRO A 56 0.43 24.97 -9.74
N TRP A 57 0.81 25.79 -8.76
CA TRP A 57 1.04 25.40 -7.34
C TRP A 57 -0.09 24.55 -6.72
N SER A 58 -1.36 24.79 -7.08
CA SER A 58 -2.53 24.17 -6.42
C SER A 58 -2.89 22.75 -6.87
N ALA A 59 -2.22 22.20 -7.90
CA ALA A 59 -2.47 20.86 -8.44
C ALA A 59 -1.21 20.00 -8.42
N GLN A 60 -0.44 20.09 -7.33
CA GLN A 60 0.80 19.35 -7.17
C GLN A 60 0.58 18.17 -6.23
N ARG A 61 1.12 17.02 -6.62
CA ARG A 61 1.22 15.82 -5.78
C ARG A 61 1.91 16.19 -4.47
N ASP A 62 1.50 15.58 -3.36
CA ASP A 62 2.21 15.74 -2.09
C ASP A 62 3.66 15.23 -2.25
N ALA A 63 4.61 16.16 -2.28
CA ALA A 63 6.02 15.87 -2.51
C ALA A 63 6.67 15.11 -1.34
N ASN A 64 6.16 15.31 -0.12
CA ASN A 64 6.66 14.58 1.05
C ASN A 64 6.16 13.14 1.01
N ALA A 65 4.88 12.92 0.70
CA ALA A 65 4.31 11.59 0.50
C ALA A 65 5.04 10.84 -0.62
N ALA A 66 5.26 11.49 -1.76
CA ALA A 66 5.98 10.89 -2.89
C ALA A 66 7.40 10.46 -2.52
N ARG A 67 8.16 11.33 -1.84
CA ARG A 67 9.51 11.05 -1.36
C ARG A 67 9.53 9.91 -0.34
N ASP A 68 8.61 9.95 0.62
CA ASP A 68 8.45 8.93 1.66
C ASP A 68 8.20 7.54 1.05
N MET A 69 7.22 7.43 0.15
CA MET A 69 6.90 6.17 -0.50
C MET A 69 8.03 5.67 -1.41
N GLN A 70 8.76 6.58 -2.07
CA GLN A 70 9.92 6.22 -2.88
C GLN A 70 11.07 5.67 -2.03
N ASN A 71 11.37 6.34 -0.91
CA ASN A 71 12.38 5.88 0.06
C ASN A 71 12.01 4.50 0.61
N TYR A 72 10.76 4.31 1.01
CA TYR A 72 10.24 3.02 1.46
C TYR A 72 10.49 1.90 0.43
N ARG A 73 10.10 2.10 -0.84
CA ARG A 73 10.30 1.10 -1.90
C ARG A 73 11.78 0.86 -2.22
N TYR A 74 12.62 1.88 -2.08
CA TYR A 74 14.05 1.74 -2.24
C TYR A 74 14.66 0.89 -1.11
N MET A 75 14.31 1.15 0.15
CA MET A 75 14.73 0.35 1.30
C MET A 75 14.25 -1.10 1.22
N TRP A 76 13.01 -1.31 0.76
CA TRP A 76 12.49 -2.66 0.50
C TRP A 76 13.37 -3.42 -0.50
N ARG A 77 13.77 -2.78 -1.62
CA ARG A 77 14.65 -3.43 -2.61
C ARG A 77 16.00 -3.85 -2.04
N ILE A 78 16.63 -2.99 -1.22
CA ILE A 78 17.89 -3.30 -0.54
C ILE A 78 17.71 -4.51 0.38
N THR A 79 16.64 -4.52 1.17
CA THR A 79 16.35 -5.61 2.11
C THR A 79 16.21 -6.97 1.39
N GLN A 80 15.70 -6.95 0.16
CA GLN A 80 15.55 -8.15 -0.68
C GLN A 80 16.81 -8.52 -1.47
N SER A 81 17.77 -7.61 -1.70
CA SER A 81 18.90 -7.82 -2.60
C SER A 81 20.14 -8.43 -1.96
N ASP A 82 20.28 -8.37 -0.64
CA ASP A 82 21.54 -8.79 -0.01
C ASP A 82 21.56 -10.30 0.29
N ASP A 83 22.45 -11.03 -0.38
CA ASP A 83 22.98 -12.34 0.03
C ASP A 83 23.87 -12.17 1.26
N VAL A 84 23.30 -11.77 2.41
CA VAL A 84 24.05 -11.72 3.68
C VAL A 84 24.29 -13.17 4.10
N PRO A 85 25.56 -13.62 4.23
CA PRO A 85 25.86 -14.93 4.79
C PRO A 85 25.26 -15.05 6.20
N ASP A 86 24.72 -16.21 6.54
CA ASP A 86 24.14 -16.49 7.87
C ASP A 86 25.12 -16.23 9.04
N ASP A 87 26.40 -16.17 8.69
CA ASP A 87 27.59 -16.11 9.50
C ASP A 87 27.85 -14.71 10.12
N GLU A 88 27.23 -13.64 9.59
CA GLU A 88 27.46 -12.24 10.00
C GLU A 88 26.33 -11.64 10.87
N LEU A 89 25.40 -12.45 11.35
CA LEU A 89 24.43 -11.99 12.35
C LEU A 89 25.10 -11.96 13.72
N ASP A 90 25.42 -10.76 14.19
CA ASP A 90 25.88 -10.53 15.56
C ASP A 90 24.84 -11.05 16.57
N ASN A 91 25.09 -12.25 17.09
CA ASN A 91 24.21 -12.93 18.06
C ASN A 91 24.07 -12.14 19.37
N ASP A 92 24.98 -11.20 19.65
CA ASP A 92 24.93 -10.36 20.87
C ASP A 92 24.04 -9.13 20.69
N LYS A 93 23.63 -8.80 19.45
CA LYS A 93 22.76 -7.66 19.18
C LYS A 93 21.31 -7.97 19.55
N VAL A 94 20.79 -7.22 20.52
CA VAL A 94 19.39 -7.32 20.96
C VAL A 94 18.47 -6.64 19.95
N TRP A 95 17.45 -7.36 19.51
CA TRP A 95 16.42 -6.87 18.58
C TRP A 95 15.06 -6.76 19.29
N PRO A 96 14.69 -5.58 19.82
CA PRO A 96 13.50 -5.44 20.67
C PRO A 96 12.21 -5.87 19.97
N ASN A 97 11.99 -5.49 18.72
CA ASN A 97 10.78 -5.90 18.00
C ASN A 97 10.72 -7.42 17.80
N LEU A 98 11.86 -8.08 17.52
CA LEU A 98 11.88 -9.54 17.39
C LEU A 98 11.55 -10.20 18.73
N GLN A 99 12.13 -9.71 19.82
CA GLN A 99 11.84 -10.22 21.17
C GLN A 99 10.38 -9.99 21.58
N PHE A 100 9.80 -8.84 21.20
CA PHE A 100 8.38 -8.55 21.41
C PHE A 100 7.51 -9.56 20.65
N TYR A 101 7.82 -9.81 19.38
CA TYR A 101 7.14 -10.80 18.56
C TYR A 101 7.37 -12.25 19.00
N GLN A 102 8.49 -12.54 19.65
CA GLN A 102 8.75 -13.81 20.34
C GLN A 102 8.06 -13.89 21.71
N ASN A 103 7.27 -12.87 22.08
CA ASN A 103 6.57 -12.77 23.35
C ASN A 103 7.51 -12.79 24.58
N LYS A 104 8.77 -12.38 24.40
CA LYS A 104 9.81 -12.36 25.46
C LYS A 104 9.83 -11.04 26.23
N ILE A 105 9.49 -9.94 25.57
CA ILE A 105 9.42 -8.62 26.18
C ILE A 105 8.06 -7.98 25.88
N PRO A 106 7.53 -7.16 26.80
CA PRO A 106 6.40 -6.32 26.49
C PRO A 106 6.80 -5.13 25.62
N PHE A 107 5.83 -4.52 24.94
CA PHE A 107 6.08 -3.23 24.29
C PHE A 107 6.10 -2.09 25.32
N SER A 108 6.91 -1.07 25.05
CA SER A 108 7.02 0.14 25.87
C SER A 108 6.15 1.28 25.31
N PRO A 109 5.49 2.11 26.14
CA PRO A 109 5.56 2.16 27.62
C PRO A 109 4.52 1.31 28.37
N ASP A 110 3.52 0.75 27.71
CA ASP A 110 2.34 0.18 28.41
C ASP A 110 2.59 -1.22 29.01
N GLY A 111 3.69 -1.89 28.66
CA GLY A 111 4.14 -3.08 29.37
C GLY A 111 3.37 -4.36 29.04
N ILE A 112 2.70 -4.45 27.88
CA ILE A 112 1.91 -5.63 27.47
C ILE A 112 2.69 -6.47 26.44
N CYS A 113 2.68 -7.80 26.60
CA CYS A 113 3.26 -8.74 25.65
C CYS A 113 2.31 -9.02 24.46
N ILE A 114 2.83 -9.44 23.31
CA ILE A 114 2.03 -9.57 22.08
C ILE A 114 0.86 -10.56 22.22
N ASP A 115 1.04 -11.67 22.94
CA ASP A 115 -0.02 -12.68 23.12
C ASP A 115 -1.17 -12.11 23.97
N GLU A 116 -0.85 -11.36 25.03
CA GLU A 116 -1.84 -10.66 25.85
C GLU A 116 -2.52 -9.53 25.08
N PHE A 117 -1.78 -8.84 24.22
CA PHE A 117 -2.33 -7.82 23.34
C PHE A 117 -3.39 -8.44 22.42
N HIS A 118 -3.06 -9.52 21.71
CA HIS A 118 -4.01 -10.20 20.82
C HIS A 118 -5.23 -10.74 21.57
N LEU A 119 -5.05 -11.25 22.80
CA LEU A 119 -6.14 -11.80 23.59
C LEU A 119 -7.10 -10.72 24.12
N HIS A 120 -6.58 -9.59 24.60
CA HIS A 120 -7.38 -8.61 25.35
C HIS A 120 -7.79 -7.37 24.55
N TRP A 121 -7.13 -7.07 23.44
CA TRP A 121 -7.42 -5.86 22.66
C TRP A 121 -8.26 -6.14 21.42
N PHE A 122 -8.44 -7.41 21.03
CA PHE A 122 -9.33 -7.76 19.94
C PHE A 122 -10.77 -7.36 20.29
N GLY A 123 -11.38 -6.49 19.48
CA GLY A 123 -12.72 -5.95 19.73
C GLY A 123 -12.78 -4.78 20.72
N ASP A 124 -11.68 -4.43 21.40
CA ASP A 124 -11.62 -3.25 22.28
C ASP A 124 -11.24 -2.00 21.48
N TYR A 125 -12.21 -1.50 20.72
CA TYR A 125 -11.98 -0.42 19.78
C TYR A 125 -11.67 0.92 20.43
N ASP A 126 -12.21 1.19 21.61
CA ASP A 126 -11.94 2.42 22.33
C ASP A 126 -10.46 2.47 22.74
N LYS A 127 -9.93 1.35 23.27
CA LYS A 127 -8.52 1.26 23.65
C LYS A 127 -7.59 1.38 22.44
N LEU A 128 -7.93 0.72 21.32
CA LEU A 128 -7.17 0.80 20.07
C LEU A 128 -7.17 2.22 19.46
N GLU A 129 -8.24 2.99 19.63
CA GLU A 129 -8.29 4.38 19.14
C GLU A 129 -7.36 5.28 19.97
N HIS A 130 -7.50 5.24 21.31
CA HIS A 130 -6.86 6.20 22.22
C HIS A 130 -5.37 5.91 22.50
N VAL A 131 -4.94 4.64 22.45
CA VAL A 131 -3.52 4.31 22.66
C VAL A 131 -2.79 4.36 21.32
N HIS A 132 -1.67 5.10 21.27
CA HIS A 132 -0.94 5.34 20.02
C HIS A 132 0.40 4.62 19.92
N CYS A 133 0.98 4.18 21.04
CA CYS A 133 2.34 3.61 21.09
C CYS A 133 2.41 2.19 20.49
N TYR A 134 1.36 1.38 20.62
CA TYR A 134 1.38 -0.03 20.21
C TYR A 134 1.65 -0.20 18.71
N ILE A 135 1.21 0.74 17.86
CA ILE A 135 1.27 0.58 16.40
C ILE A 135 2.71 0.49 15.89
N GLN A 136 3.65 1.13 16.58
CA GLN A 136 5.09 1.09 16.30
C GLN A 136 5.65 -0.32 16.48
N TRP A 137 5.22 -0.99 17.55
CA TRP A 137 5.65 -2.32 17.91
C TRP A 137 4.99 -3.41 17.07
N LEU A 138 3.68 -3.28 16.80
CA LEU A 138 2.96 -4.22 15.95
C LEU A 138 3.40 -4.10 14.49
N PHE A 139 3.64 -2.89 13.97
CA PHE A 139 3.96 -2.71 12.55
C PHE A 139 5.24 -1.90 12.39
N PRO A 140 6.40 -2.51 12.69
CA PRO A 140 7.67 -1.83 12.55
C PRO A 140 7.99 -1.52 11.08
N THR A 141 8.78 -0.47 10.87
CA THR A 141 9.18 0.08 9.57
C THR A 141 10.63 0.56 9.65
N HIS A 142 11.30 0.84 8.52
CA HIS A 142 12.66 1.41 8.55
C HIS A 142 12.72 2.86 9.06
N GLU A 143 11.64 3.62 8.91
CA GLU A 143 11.61 5.02 9.34
C GLU A 143 11.65 5.11 10.86
N LYS A 144 12.61 5.90 11.38
CA LYS A 144 12.61 6.33 12.78
C LYS A 144 11.28 6.99 13.10
N ALA A 145 10.50 6.39 13.98
CA ALA A 145 9.43 7.14 14.62
C ALA A 145 10.02 8.16 15.60
N VAL A 146 9.14 8.95 16.23
CA VAL A 146 9.51 9.88 17.31
C VAL A 146 10.22 9.17 18.48
N ASN A 147 10.11 7.83 18.56
CA ASN A 147 10.82 6.98 19.52
C ASN A 147 12.03 6.29 18.88
N THR A 148 13.20 6.40 19.51
CA THR A 148 14.53 6.02 19.02
C THR A 148 14.76 4.50 18.85
N PHE A 149 13.74 3.66 19.10
CA PHE A 149 13.87 2.19 19.15
C PHE A 149 13.30 1.47 17.91
N ASP A 150 12.82 2.21 16.91
CA ASP A 150 11.96 1.70 15.84
C ASP A 150 12.67 1.42 14.51
N GLU A 151 13.97 1.70 14.38
CA GLU A 151 14.70 1.46 13.13
C GLU A 151 15.09 -0.02 13.02
N LEU A 152 14.23 -0.80 12.37
CA LEU A 152 14.59 -2.16 12.00
C LEU A 152 15.57 -2.13 10.83
N SER A 153 16.75 -2.70 11.07
CA SER A 153 17.74 -2.91 10.03
C SER A 153 17.30 -4.05 9.10
N PRO A 154 17.70 -4.05 7.82
CA PRO A 154 17.35 -5.09 6.85
C PRO A 154 17.59 -6.53 7.35
N GLU A 155 18.62 -6.74 8.16
CA GLU A 155 18.99 -8.04 8.72
C GLU A 155 17.90 -8.59 9.66
N VAL A 156 17.22 -7.72 10.41
CA VAL A 156 16.16 -8.12 11.35
C VAL A 156 14.95 -8.65 10.61
N PHE A 157 14.59 -8.02 9.49
CA PHE A 157 13.44 -8.47 8.70
C PHE A 157 13.64 -9.90 8.18
N LYS A 158 14.88 -10.29 7.84
CA LYS A 158 15.19 -11.67 7.45
C LYS A 158 14.99 -12.65 8.60
N LEU A 159 15.41 -12.29 9.81
CA LEU A 159 15.18 -13.11 11.02
C LEU A 159 13.69 -13.28 11.32
N PHE A 160 12.91 -12.21 11.19
CA PHE A 160 11.44 -12.25 11.32
C PHE A 160 10.81 -13.25 10.35
N CYS A 161 11.16 -13.16 9.06
CA CYS A 161 10.58 -14.00 8.02
C CYS A 161 10.90 -15.50 8.19
N ARG A 162 11.96 -15.86 8.92
CA ARG A 162 12.33 -17.26 9.20
C ARG A 162 11.55 -17.87 10.38
N ASP A 163 11.08 -17.04 11.31
CA ASP A 163 10.34 -17.50 12.48
C ASP A 163 8.84 -17.58 12.17
N LYS A 164 8.34 -18.81 12.01
CA LYS A 164 6.94 -19.08 11.65
C LYS A 164 5.94 -18.57 12.69
N GLU A 165 6.30 -18.60 13.98
CA GLU A 165 5.37 -18.14 15.02
C GLU A 165 5.33 -16.62 15.08
N VAL A 166 6.45 -15.94 14.84
CA VAL A 166 6.50 -14.48 14.66
C VAL A 166 5.63 -14.06 13.48
N MET A 167 5.74 -14.73 12.35
CA MET A 167 4.93 -14.45 11.15
C MET A 167 3.43 -14.67 11.40
N LYS A 168 3.07 -15.71 12.14
CA LYS A 168 1.69 -15.97 12.55
C LYS A 168 1.16 -14.87 13.47
N ARG A 169 1.95 -14.39 14.42
CA ARG A 169 1.59 -13.26 15.28
C ARG A 169 1.42 -11.96 14.49
N LEU A 170 2.26 -11.71 13.49
CA LEU A 170 2.09 -10.56 12.60
C LEU A 170 0.76 -10.62 11.85
N LEU A 171 0.40 -11.79 11.34
CA LEU A 171 -0.90 -12.01 10.72
C LEU A 171 -2.06 -11.79 11.70
N THR A 172 -1.94 -12.24 12.95
CA THR A 172 -2.94 -11.97 14.00
C THR A 172 -3.07 -10.46 14.26
N SER A 173 -1.95 -9.73 14.37
CA SER A 173 -1.95 -8.26 14.48
C SER A 173 -2.66 -7.60 13.31
N TYR A 174 -2.41 -8.09 12.08
CA TYR A 174 -3.04 -7.57 10.86
C TYR A 174 -4.55 -7.76 10.87
N LYS A 175 -5.03 -8.98 11.19
CA LYS A 175 -6.47 -9.26 11.31
C LYS A 175 -7.15 -8.41 12.38
N LEU A 176 -6.50 -8.23 13.53
CA LEU A 176 -6.99 -7.36 14.60
C LEU A 176 -7.17 -5.91 14.11
N MET A 177 -6.17 -5.38 13.40
CA MET A 177 -6.27 -4.02 12.87
C MET A 177 -7.29 -3.90 11.74
N LEU A 178 -7.46 -4.92 10.89
CA LEU A 178 -8.52 -4.93 9.89
C LEU A 178 -9.90 -4.85 10.56
N ASP A 179 -10.15 -5.66 11.59
CA ASP A 179 -11.42 -5.65 12.33
C ASP A 179 -11.69 -4.26 12.96
N PHE A 180 -10.66 -3.65 13.55
CA PHE A 180 -10.70 -2.29 14.05
C PHE A 180 -11.04 -1.24 12.99
N TYR A 181 -10.70 -1.48 11.72
CA TYR A 181 -11.07 -0.62 10.59
C TYR A 181 -12.42 -1.00 9.95
N GLY A 182 -13.09 -2.05 10.44
CA GLY A 182 -14.35 -2.54 9.87
C GLY A 182 -14.14 -3.37 8.61
N ILE A 183 -13.01 -4.05 8.52
CA ILE A 183 -12.55 -4.84 7.39
C ILE A 183 -12.28 -6.27 7.89
N GLU A 184 -12.56 -7.27 7.07
CA GLU A 184 -12.24 -8.67 7.38
C GLU A 184 -11.40 -9.27 6.25
N LEU A 185 -10.42 -10.10 6.63
CA LEU A 185 -9.61 -10.88 5.71
C LEU A 185 -10.39 -12.13 5.28
N ILE A 186 -10.60 -12.29 3.97
CA ILE A 186 -11.31 -13.43 3.38
C ILE A 186 -10.34 -14.59 3.13
N SER A 187 -9.16 -14.28 2.61
CA SER A 187 -8.18 -15.27 2.16
C SER A 187 -6.79 -14.88 2.60
N GLU A 188 -6.16 -15.72 3.43
CA GLU A 188 -4.77 -15.57 3.84
C GLU A 188 -3.79 -15.84 2.69
N GLU A 189 -4.22 -16.57 1.66
CA GLU A 189 -3.40 -16.87 0.49
C GLU A 189 -3.33 -15.68 -0.47
N THR A 190 -4.47 -15.04 -0.75
CA THR A 190 -4.54 -13.96 -1.74
C THR A 190 -4.50 -12.57 -1.13
N GLY A 191 -4.76 -12.44 0.17
CA GLY A 191 -4.90 -11.15 0.85
C GLY A 191 -6.25 -10.48 0.64
N GLU A 192 -7.21 -11.14 -0.02
CA GLU A 192 -8.54 -10.58 -0.31
C GLU A 192 -9.25 -10.14 0.98
N VAL A 193 -9.84 -8.94 0.95
CA VAL A 193 -10.58 -8.36 2.09
C VAL A 193 -11.99 -7.93 1.68
N LYS A 194 -12.91 -7.88 2.65
CA LYS A 194 -14.26 -7.31 2.49
C LYS A 194 -14.63 -6.46 3.71
N ARG A 195 -15.77 -5.79 3.65
CA ARG A 195 -16.35 -5.10 4.81
C ARG A 195 -16.72 -6.11 5.87
N ALA A 196 -16.27 -5.92 7.10
CA ALA A 196 -16.71 -6.70 8.26
C ALA A 196 -18.13 -6.30 8.68
N VAL A 197 -18.76 -7.07 9.57
CA VAL A 197 -20.15 -6.84 10.01
C VAL A 197 -20.32 -5.48 10.70
N ASN A 198 -19.30 -5.02 11.42
CA ASN A 198 -19.24 -3.75 12.15
C ASN A 198 -18.86 -2.53 11.28
N TRP A 199 -18.70 -2.68 9.96
CA TRP A 199 -18.07 -1.67 9.10
C TRP A 199 -18.65 -0.25 9.21
N LYS A 200 -19.96 -0.11 9.41
CA LYS A 200 -20.63 1.21 9.45
C LYS A 200 -20.07 2.09 10.57
N GLU A 201 -19.93 1.51 11.76
CA GLU A 201 -19.41 2.21 12.93
C GLU A 201 -17.91 2.51 12.75
N ARG A 202 -17.15 1.51 12.29
CA ARG A 202 -15.70 1.64 12.13
C ARG A 202 -15.31 2.62 11.02
N PHE A 203 -16.09 2.69 9.94
CA PHE A 203 -15.90 3.69 8.89
C PHE A 203 -16.26 5.10 9.36
N ALA A 204 -17.27 5.24 10.23
CA ALA A 204 -17.55 6.52 10.88
C ALA A 204 -16.36 6.96 11.75
N ASN A 205 -15.71 6.03 12.44
CA ASN A 205 -14.47 6.30 13.18
C ASN A 205 -13.31 6.73 12.25
N LEU A 206 -13.04 5.98 11.17
CA LEU A 206 -12.02 6.34 10.18
C LEU A 206 -12.23 7.75 9.60
N ASN A 207 -13.49 8.13 9.35
CA ASN A 207 -13.80 9.47 8.87
C ASN A 207 -13.65 10.57 9.92
N ARG A 208 -13.71 10.25 11.22
CA ARG A 208 -13.50 11.24 12.29
C ARG A 208 -12.03 11.42 12.65
N ASN A 209 -11.25 10.34 12.52
CA ASN A 209 -9.92 10.24 13.09
C ASN A 209 -8.86 9.98 12.02
N SER A 210 -8.40 11.06 11.37
CA SER A 210 -7.45 11.03 10.25
C SER A 210 -6.08 10.45 10.60
N HIS A 211 -5.69 10.41 11.88
CA HIS A 211 -4.45 9.80 12.32
C HIS A 211 -4.40 8.28 12.00
N ASN A 212 -5.57 7.63 11.85
CA ASN A 212 -5.66 6.24 11.41
C ASN A 212 -5.13 6.05 9.98
N ASN A 213 -5.13 7.10 9.14
CA ASN A 213 -4.50 7.02 7.82
C ASN A 213 -2.99 6.78 7.93
N HIS A 214 -2.31 7.43 8.90
CA HIS A 214 -0.89 7.18 9.15
C HIS A 214 -0.64 5.75 9.67
N ARG A 215 -1.55 5.24 10.53
CA ARG A 215 -1.49 3.85 11.01
C ARG A 215 -1.65 2.85 9.86
N ILE A 216 -2.59 3.08 8.94
CA ILE A 216 -2.78 2.24 7.74
C ILE A 216 -1.56 2.29 6.81
N THR A 217 -1.00 3.48 6.55
CA THR A 217 0.25 3.59 5.78
C THR A 217 1.37 2.76 6.40
N ARG A 218 1.51 2.82 7.73
CA ARG A 218 2.50 2.04 8.46
C ARG A 218 2.26 0.54 8.29
N ILE A 219 1.03 0.07 8.49
CA ILE A 219 0.67 -1.34 8.29
C ILE A 219 1.03 -1.78 6.88
N LEU A 220 0.64 -1.02 5.84
CA LEU A 220 0.97 -1.34 4.45
C LEU A 220 2.48 -1.46 4.23
N LYS A 221 3.28 -0.50 4.72
CA LYS A 221 4.74 -0.56 4.62
C LYS A 221 5.29 -1.84 5.27
N SER A 222 4.84 -2.07 6.50
CA SER A 222 5.26 -3.18 7.37
C SER A 222 4.95 -4.55 6.73
N MET A 223 3.76 -4.72 6.13
CA MET A 223 3.40 -5.96 5.42
C MET A 223 4.32 -6.23 4.22
N GLY A 224 4.71 -5.20 3.47
CA GLY A 224 5.66 -5.37 2.37
C GLY A 224 7.06 -5.76 2.83
N LEU A 225 7.52 -5.24 3.98
CA LEU A 225 8.85 -5.52 4.54
C LEU A 225 8.93 -6.92 5.17
N MET A 226 7.89 -7.35 5.88
CA MET A 226 7.87 -8.61 6.62
C MET A 226 7.29 -9.79 5.83
N GLY A 227 7.44 -9.81 4.51
CA GLY A 227 7.12 -11.01 3.72
C GLY A 227 5.65 -11.23 3.39
N PHE A 228 4.77 -10.22 3.52
CA PHE A 228 3.36 -10.27 3.10
C PHE A 228 3.01 -9.22 2.01
N PRO A 229 3.81 -9.05 0.93
CA PRO A 229 3.53 -8.05 -0.09
C PRO A 229 2.19 -8.26 -0.80
N HIS A 230 1.70 -9.51 -0.89
CA HIS A 230 0.43 -9.86 -1.52
C HIS A 230 -0.80 -9.29 -0.79
N TYR A 231 -0.67 -8.89 0.47
CA TYR A 231 -1.79 -8.26 1.21
C TYR A 231 -1.95 -6.77 0.91
N GLN A 232 -0.93 -6.11 0.36
CA GLN A 232 -0.95 -4.67 0.13
C GLN A 232 -2.00 -4.31 -0.93
N ALA A 233 -1.91 -4.91 -2.13
CA ALA A 233 -2.76 -4.51 -3.24
C ALA A 233 -4.27 -4.72 -3.00
N PRO A 234 -4.73 -5.86 -2.45
CA PRO A 234 -6.15 -6.05 -2.13
C PRO A 234 -6.68 -5.04 -1.11
N LEU A 235 -5.91 -4.73 -0.05
CA LEU A 235 -6.32 -3.74 0.95
C LEU A 235 -6.38 -2.33 0.35
N VAL A 236 -5.42 -1.96 -0.50
CA VAL A 236 -5.44 -0.66 -1.18
C VAL A 236 -6.63 -0.58 -2.15
N GLN A 237 -6.88 -1.63 -2.93
CA GLN A 237 -8.03 -1.69 -3.84
C GLN A 237 -9.35 -1.50 -3.07
N PHE A 238 -9.48 -2.12 -1.89
CA PHE A 238 -10.63 -1.93 -1.01
C PHE A 238 -10.83 -0.45 -0.65
N PHE A 239 -9.79 0.24 -0.17
CA PHE A 239 -9.89 1.67 0.13
C PHE A 239 -10.20 2.53 -1.10
N LEU A 240 -9.65 2.20 -2.28
CA LEU A 240 -9.99 2.92 -3.52
C LEU A 240 -11.46 2.75 -3.90
N VAL A 241 -12.04 1.56 -3.74
CA VAL A 241 -13.48 1.33 -3.96
C VAL A 241 -14.34 2.14 -2.99
N GLU A 242 -14.00 2.12 -1.70
CA GLU A 242 -14.76 2.86 -0.68
C GLU A 242 -14.64 4.38 -0.82
N THR A 243 -13.50 4.87 -1.30
CA THR A 243 -13.22 6.32 -1.44
C THR A 243 -13.68 6.91 -2.77
N LEU A 244 -13.49 6.20 -3.89
CA LEU A 244 -13.73 6.73 -5.24
C LEU A 244 -15.04 6.25 -5.85
N VAL A 245 -15.49 5.03 -5.53
CA VAL A 245 -16.69 4.45 -6.16
C VAL A 245 -17.90 4.61 -5.25
N THR A 246 -17.79 4.20 -3.99
CA THR A 246 -18.92 4.21 -3.05
C THR A 246 -19.01 5.53 -2.28
N GLY A 247 -17.87 6.19 -2.04
CA GLY A 247 -17.82 7.48 -1.35
C GLY A 247 -18.11 7.42 0.15
N THR A 248 -17.92 6.26 0.78
CA THR A 248 -18.17 6.01 2.22
C THR A 248 -17.02 6.47 3.11
N LEU A 249 -15.80 6.59 2.55
CA LEU A 249 -14.58 6.99 3.26
C LEU A 249 -13.94 8.26 2.69
N PRO A 250 -14.66 9.39 2.58
CA PRO A 250 -14.12 10.60 1.96
C PRO A 250 -12.84 11.13 2.63
N GLN A 251 -12.68 10.94 3.94
CA GLN A 251 -11.52 11.43 4.70
C GLN A 251 -10.27 10.55 4.56
N VAL A 252 -10.43 9.37 3.93
CA VAL A 252 -9.32 8.46 3.61
C VAL A 252 -8.81 8.70 2.17
N LYS A 253 -9.62 9.35 1.32
CA LYS A 253 -9.36 9.49 -0.12
C LYS A 253 -7.97 10.06 -0.44
N GLN A 254 -7.55 11.12 0.25
CA GLN A 254 -6.26 11.75 -0.02
C GLN A 254 -5.11 10.79 0.31
N SER A 255 -5.13 10.16 1.49
CA SER A 255 -4.11 9.18 1.88
C SER A 255 -4.12 7.92 1.00
N ALA A 256 -5.29 7.49 0.53
CA ALA A 256 -5.38 6.38 -0.41
C ALA A 256 -4.61 6.65 -1.71
N LEU A 257 -4.73 7.88 -2.23
CA LEU A 257 -4.09 8.29 -3.48
C LEU A 257 -2.61 8.66 -3.29
N ASP A 258 -2.25 9.38 -2.22
CA ASP A 258 -0.88 9.85 -1.98
C ASP A 258 0.05 8.77 -1.41
N TYR A 259 -0.48 7.92 -0.52
CA TYR A 259 0.33 6.96 0.26
C TYR A 259 -0.03 5.52 -0.10
N PHE A 260 -1.29 5.11 0.02
CA PHE A 260 -1.63 3.68 0.06
C PHE A 260 -1.30 2.97 -1.26
N ILE A 261 -1.65 3.56 -2.42
CA ILE A 261 -1.23 3.07 -3.75
C ILE A 261 0.28 2.87 -3.82
N PHE A 262 1.03 3.84 -3.32
CA PHE A 262 2.48 3.89 -3.46
C PHE A 262 3.23 3.05 -2.40
N ALA A 263 2.53 2.60 -1.36
CA ALA A 263 3.05 1.62 -0.41
C ALA A 263 3.08 0.19 -1.01
N VAL A 264 2.33 -0.10 -2.08
CA VAL A 264 2.38 -1.41 -2.75
C VAL A 264 3.75 -1.59 -3.41
N VAL A 265 4.52 -2.60 -3.00
CA VAL A 265 5.87 -2.84 -3.54
C VAL A 265 5.83 -3.41 -4.95
N ASP A 266 4.87 -4.30 -5.23
CA ASP A 266 4.64 -4.88 -6.55
C ASP A 266 4.30 -3.78 -7.57
N LYS A 267 5.19 -3.62 -8.55
CA LYS A 267 5.11 -2.57 -9.55
C LYS A 267 3.92 -2.76 -10.50
N ALA A 268 3.60 -3.99 -10.88
CA ALA A 268 2.48 -4.28 -11.78
C ALA A 268 1.15 -3.99 -11.09
N LYS A 269 0.97 -4.47 -9.85
CA LYS A 269 -0.22 -4.18 -9.03
C LYS A 269 -0.37 -2.70 -8.73
N ARG A 270 0.72 -2.00 -8.42
CA ARG A 270 0.69 -0.55 -8.24
C ARG A 270 0.19 0.19 -9.48
N ARG A 271 0.60 -0.20 -10.69
CA ARG A 271 0.09 0.38 -11.95
C ARG A 271 -1.39 0.08 -12.16
N GLU A 272 -1.84 -1.14 -11.89
CA GLU A 272 -3.27 -1.51 -11.95
C GLU A 272 -4.11 -0.60 -11.04
N LEU A 273 -3.65 -0.37 -9.81
CA LEU A 273 -4.31 0.51 -8.84
C LEU A 273 -4.35 1.97 -9.30
N ILE A 274 -3.29 2.49 -9.91
CA ILE A 274 -3.26 3.85 -10.47
C ILE A 274 -4.26 3.98 -11.61
N LYS A 275 -4.32 2.99 -12.52
CA LYS A 275 -5.30 2.96 -13.62
C LYS A 275 -6.74 2.91 -13.08
N PHE A 276 -6.99 2.08 -12.07
CA PHE A 276 -8.27 2.04 -11.37
C PHE A 276 -8.62 3.40 -10.76
N ALA A 277 -7.69 4.02 -10.02
CA ALA A 277 -7.91 5.32 -9.42
C ALA A 277 -8.18 6.41 -10.48
N LEU A 278 -7.43 6.43 -11.58
CA LEU A 278 -7.64 7.36 -12.69
C LEU A 278 -9.04 7.20 -13.30
N LEU A 279 -9.52 5.97 -13.47
CA LEU A 279 -10.84 5.71 -14.04
C LEU A 279 -11.98 6.23 -13.17
N TYR A 280 -11.88 6.13 -11.85
CA TYR A 280 -12.98 6.52 -10.93
C TYR A 280 -12.80 7.90 -10.29
N PHE A 281 -11.64 8.52 -10.40
CA PHE A 281 -11.41 9.85 -9.85
C PHE A 281 -12.03 10.94 -10.73
N GLU A 282 -12.83 11.83 -10.12
CA GLU A 282 -13.37 13.02 -10.77
C GLU A 282 -12.99 14.30 -10.00
N PRO A 283 -12.69 15.41 -10.71
CA PRO A 283 -12.59 15.52 -12.17
C PRO A 283 -11.26 14.97 -12.71
N LYS A 284 -11.29 14.33 -13.88
CA LYS A 284 -10.12 13.66 -14.50
C LYS A 284 -8.90 14.58 -14.65
N GLU A 285 -9.09 15.86 -14.93
CA GLU A 285 -8.02 16.83 -15.16
C GLU A 285 -7.15 17.02 -13.92
N LYS A 286 -7.74 16.88 -12.71
CA LYS A 286 -7.06 17.04 -11.42
C LYS A 286 -6.33 15.78 -10.94
N PHE A 287 -6.37 14.69 -11.70
CA PHE A 287 -5.60 13.49 -11.35
C PHE A 287 -4.10 13.70 -11.60
N VAL A 288 -3.30 13.66 -10.52
CA VAL A 288 -1.86 14.01 -10.48
C VAL A 288 -0.92 12.84 -10.16
N TRP A 289 -1.47 11.64 -9.90
CA TRP A 289 -0.70 10.45 -9.48
C TRP A 289 -0.22 9.58 -10.65
N CYS A 290 -0.32 10.08 -11.88
CA CYS A 290 0.13 9.40 -13.10
C CYS A 290 0.69 10.45 -14.08
N PRO A 291 1.80 10.14 -14.79
CA PRO A 291 2.33 10.97 -15.86
C PRO A 291 1.25 11.32 -16.89
N LYS A 292 1.30 12.53 -17.47
CA LYS A 292 0.25 13.03 -18.37
C LYS A 292 0.09 12.17 -19.62
N GLU A 293 1.20 11.67 -20.15
CA GLU A 293 1.27 10.86 -21.37
C GLU A 293 0.56 9.52 -21.13
N ILE A 294 0.91 8.84 -20.04
CA ILE A 294 0.30 7.57 -19.64
C ILE A 294 -1.18 7.76 -19.35
N LYS A 295 -1.55 8.84 -18.65
CA LYS A 295 -2.93 9.22 -18.39
C LYS A 295 -3.71 9.40 -19.69
N ASN A 296 -3.18 10.17 -20.65
CA ASN A 296 -3.84 10.43 -21.92
C ASN A 296 -3.98 9.18 -22.78
N GLN A 297 -2.93 8.35 -22.83
CA GLN A 297 -2.94 7.08 -23.54
C GLN A 297 -4.02 6.16 -22.98
N PHE A 298 -4.02 5.94 -21.66
CA PHE A 298 -5.00 5.07 -21.02
C PHE A 298 -6.44 5.58 -21.20
N LEU A 299 -6.69 6.88 -21.07
CA LEU A 299 -8.01 7.46 -21.31
C LEU A 299 -8.48 7.31 -22.77
N LYS A 300 -7.56 7.32 -23.73
CA LYS A 300 -7.87 7.05 -25.14
C LYS A 300 -8.24 5.58 -25.34
N GLU A 301 -7.48 4.65 -24.78
CA GLU A 301 -7.76 3.20 -24.82
C GLU A 301 -9.14 2.88 -24.22
N VAL A 302 -9.47 3.47 -23.08
CA VAL A 302 -10.79 3.29 -22.44
C VAL A 302 -11.93 3.79 -23.34
N LYS A 303 -11.77 4.95 -23.99
CA LYS A 303 -12.79 5.49 -24.92
C LYS A 303 -12.98 4.57 -26.14
N GLN A 304 -11.89 4.08 -26.73
CA GLN A 304 -11.94 3.16 -27.87
C GLN A 304 -12.66 1.86 -27.49
N ALA A 305 -12.31 1.26 -26.34
CA ALA A 305 -12.98 0.05 -25.86
C ALA A 305 -14.48 0.25 -25.59
N GLN A 306 -14.87 1.43 -25.07
CA GLN A 306 -16.29 1.78 -24.87
C GLN A 306 -17.04 1.90 -26.21
N GLU A 307 -16.43 2.55 -27.20
CA GLU A 307 -17.00 2.71 -28.55
C GLU A 307 -17.17 1.37 -29.27
N GLU A 308 -16.18 0.48 -29.20
CA GLU A 308 -16.24 -0.88 -29.77
C GLU A 308 -17.33 -1.74 -29.12
N CYS A 309 -17.47 -1.66 -27.79
CA CYS A 309 -18.52 -2.40 -27.08
C CYS A 309 -19.93 -1.88 -27.40
N LEU A 310 -20.08 -0.58 -27.62
CA LEU A 310 -21.35 0.04 -28.04
C LEU A 310 -21.66 -0.22 -29.52
N GLY A 311 -20.62 -0.34 -30.37
CA GLY A 311 -20.74 -0.66 -31.79
C GLY A 311 -21.14 -2.12 -32.04
N ASN A 312 -20.65 -3.05 -31.24
CA ASN A 312 -20.99 -4.49 -31.32
C ASN A 312 -22.35 -4.85 -30.70
N ALA A 313 -23.04 -3.88 -30.09
CA ALA A 313 -24.37 -4.06 -29.49
C ALA A 313 -25.53 -3.57 -30.40
N LYS A 314 -25.24 -3.17 -31.64
CA LYS A 314 -26.21 -2.78 -32.68
C LYS A 314 -26.33 -3.85 -33.74
#